data_AF-A0A2W5E8T7-F1
#
_entry.id   AF-A0A2W5E8T7-F1
#
_cell.length_a   1.000
_cell.length_b   1.000
_cell.length_c   1.000
_cell.angle_alpha   90.00
_cell.angle_beta   90.00
_cell.angle_gamma   90.00
#
_symmetry.space_group_name_H-M   'P 1'
#
loop_
_entity.id
_entity.type
_entity.pdbx_description
1 polymer ?
#
loop_
_entity_poly.entity_id
_entity_poly.type
_entity_poly.pdbx_seq_one_letter_code
_entity_poly.pdbx_strand_id
1 'polypeptide(L)'
;MYKSLDQGGVVVFTGLDIAAKPPAGIDVIPSEREPGGRISIPFVLQTLAARGVTRLMVEGGQAVLTSFLQSGLWDEFYLYRSTDVIGEAGLDAAADPSLMPR
;
A
#
# COMPACT_ATOMS: atom_id res chain seq x y z
N MET A 1 -6.06 -14.07 -15.22
CA MET A 1 -6.29 -12.82 -15.99
C MET A 1 -7.06 -11.89 -15.08
N TYR A 2 -6.46 -10.77 -14.66
CA TYR A 2 -7.12 -9.82 -13.76
C TYR A 2 -8.04 -8.88 -14.55
N LYS A 3 -9.14 -8.42 -13.93
CA LYS A 3 -10.06 -7.46 -14.54
C LYS A 3 -9.37 -6.09 -14.68
N SER A 4 -9.51 -5.45 -15.83
CA SER A 4 -8.95 -4.12 -16.05
C SER A 4 -9.68 -3.06 -15.19
N LEU A 5 -8.98 -1.97 -14.88
CA LEU A 5 -9.46 -0.93 -13.94
C LEU A 5 -9.97 0.34 -14.65
N ASP A 6 -10.19 0.24 -15.96
CA ASP A 6 -10.38 1.36 -16.89
C ASP A 6 -11.67 2.16 -16.65
N GLN A 7 -12.60 1.63 -15.84
CA GLN A 7 -13.87 2.28 -15.47
C GLN A 7 -13.92 2.70 -13.99
N GLY A 8 -12.78 2.68 -13.29
CA GLY A 8 -12.74 2.79 -11.84
C GLY A 8 -13.17 1.49 -11.15
N GLY A 9 -12.85 1.36 -9.87
CA GLY A 9 -13.15 0.16 -9.09
C GLY A 9 -12.36 0.12 -7.79
N VAL A 10 -12.79 -0.74 -6.88
CA VAL A 10 -12.09 -0.99 -5.61
C VAL A 10 -11.50 -2.39 -5.66
N VAL A 11 -10.19 -2.45 -5.43
CA VAL A 11 -9.44 -3.70 -5.29
C VAL A 11 -8.96 -3.80 -3.86
N VAL A 12 -9.18 -4.97 -3.23
CA VAL A 12 -8.71 -5.24 -1.88
C VAL A 12 -7.75 -6.42 -1.91
N PHE A 13 -6.53 -6.20 -1.43
CA PHE A 13 -5.55 -7.27 -1.24
C PHE A 13 -5.66 -7.83 0.17
N THR A 14 -5.80 -9.15 0.31
CA THR A 14 -5.97 -9.82 1.60
C THR A 14 -4.96 -10.95 1.78
N GLY A 15 -4.76 -11.39 3.02
CA GLY A 15 -4.13 -12.68 3.27
C GLY A 15 -5.04 -13.82 2.81
N LEU A 16 -4.44 -14.99 2.54
CA LEU A 16 -5.16 -16.23 2.18
C LEU A 16 -6.15 -16.69 3.26
N ASP A 17 -5.95 -16.25 4.50
CA ASP A 17 -6.74 -16.59 5.68
C ASP A 17 -8.08 -15.84 5.77
N ILE A 18 -8.33 -14.86 4.89
CA ILE A 18 -9.55 -14.07 4.90
C ILE A 18 -10.65 -14.75 4.06
N ALA A 19 -11.69 -15.24 4.75
CA ALA A 19 -12.85 -15.91 4.14
C ALA A 19 -14.07 -14.99 3.92
N ALA A 20 -13.94 -13.67 4.14
CA ALA A 20 -15.07 -12.75 4.05
C ALA A 20 -15.56 -12.60 2.61
N LYS A 21 -16.88 -12.72 2.40
CA LYS A 21 -17.48 -12.41 1.10
C LYS A 21 -17.46 -10.89 0.89
N PRO A 22 -16.79 -10.37 -0.16
CA PRO A 22 -16.78 -8.95 -0.41
C PRO A 22 -18.17 -8.42 -0.80
N PRO A 23 -18.48 -7.15 -0.47
CA PRO A 23 -19.57 -6.43 -1.08
C PRO A 23 -19.51 -6.50 -2.61
N ALA A 24 -20.68 -6.36 -3.27
CA ALA A 24 -20.74 -6.31 -4.72
C ALA A 24 -19.89 -5.16 -5.27
N GLY A 25 -19.14 -5.42 -6.34
CA GLY A 25 -18.28 -4.43 -6.99
C GLY A 25 -16.88 -4.28 -6.40
N ILE A 26 -16.51 -5.07 -5.39
CA ILE A 26 -15.14 -5.12 -4.86
C ILE A 26 -14.43 -6.37 -5.38
N ASP A 27 -13.29 -6.16 -6.04
CA ASP A 27 -12.38 -7.21 -6.46
C ASP A 27 -11.45 -7.57 -5.30
N VAL A 28 -11.60 -8.76 -4.73
CA VAL A 28 -10.68 -9.25 -3.69
C VAL A 28 -9.59 -10.10 -4.33
N ILE A 29 -8.33 -9.78 -4.01
CA ILE A 29 -7.15 -10.50 -4.47
C ILE A 29 -6.46 -11.10 -3.25
N PRO A 30 -6.56 -12.42 -3.05
CA PRO A 30 -5.81 -13.09 -1.99
C PRO A 30 -4.32 -13.15 -2.34
N SER A 31 -3.48 -13.05 -1.32
CA SER A 31 -2.02 -13.09 -1.44
C SER A 31 -1.40 -13.85 -0.27
N GLU A 32 -0.29 -14.53 -0.53
CA GLU A 32 0.58 -15.02 0.54
C GLU A 32 1.14 -13.83 1.34
N ARG A 33 1.35 -14.06 2.63
CA ARG A 33 1.95 -13.05 3.51
C ARG A 33 3.46 -13.22 3.51
N GLU A 34 4.17 -12.11 3.44
CA GLU A 34 5.61 -12.07 3.71
C GLU A 34 5.91 -12.40 5.18
N PRO A 35 7.17 -12.74 5.52
CA PRO A 35 7.61 -12.81 6.91
C PRO A 35 7.22 -11.54 7.67
N GLY A 36 6.55 -11.69 8.81
CA GLY A 36 5.94 -10.56 9.54
C GLY A 36 4.46 -10.33 9.23
N GLY A 37 3.83 -11.18 8.41
CA GLY A 37 2.38 -11.24 8.24
C GLY A 37 1.79 -10.16 7.32
N ARG A 38 2.62 -9.49 6.52
CA ARG A 38 2.22 -8.38 5.63
C ARG A 38 1.97 -8.88 4.21
N ILE A 39 1.19 -8.14 3.44
CA ILE A 39 1.02 -8.38 2.00
C ILE A 39 2.30 -7.92 1.27
N SER A 40 2.75 -8.71 0.30
CA SER A 40 3.95 -8.40 -0.49
C SER A 40 3.75 -7.19 -1.40
N ILE A 41 4.61 -6.18 -1.26
CA ILE A 41 4.61 -5.00 -2.15
C ILE A 41 4.90 -5.39 -3.61
N PRO A 42 5.94 -6.20 -3.92
CA PRO A 42 6.14 -6.72 -5.28
C PRO A 42 4.91 -7.37 -5.91
N PHE A 43 4.19 -8.20 -5.14
CA PHE A 43 2.98 -8.87 -5.63
C PHE A 43 1.86 -7.87 -5.96
N VAL A 44 1.63 -6.89 -5.08
CA VAL A 44 0.64 -5.83 -5.29
C VAL A 44 0.96 -5.06 -6.57
N LEU A 45 2.20 -4.60 -6.72
CA LEU A 45 2.63 -3.81 -7.88
C LEU A 45 2.52 -4.60 -9.19
N GLN A 46 2.98 -5.85 -9.22
CA GLN A 46 2.84 -6.71 -10.41
C GLN A 46 1.37 -6.94 -10.78
N THR A 47 0.51 -7.12 -9.78
CA THR A 47 -0.92 -7.33 -9.99
C THR A 47 -1.60 -6.08 -10.55
N LEU A 48 -1.25 -4.90 -10.03
CA LEU A 48 -1.75 -3.62 -10.53
C LEU A 48 -1.23 -3.33 -11.95
N ALA A 49 0.05 -3.60 -12.23
CA ALA A 49 0.62 -3.47 -13.57
C ALA A 49 -0.08 -4.39 -14.58
N ALA A 50 -0.37 -5.64 -14.21
CA ALA A 50 -1.13 -6.57 -15.05
C ALA A 50 -2.59 -6.12 -15.30
N ARG A 51 -3.11 -5.19 -14.49
CA ARG A 51 -4.42 -4.53 -14.68
C ARG A 51 -4.33 -3.20 -15.43
N GLY A 52 -3.15 -2.83 -15.93
CA GLY A 52 -2.92 -1.61 -16.69
C GLY A 52 -2.63 -0.36 -15.85
N VAL A 53 -2.40 -0.50 -14.54
CA VAL A 53 -1.99 0.64 -13.70
C VAL A 53 -0.54 0.98 -13.99
N THR A 54 -0.31 2.16 -14.56
CA THR A 54 1.04 2.64 -14.92
C THR A 54 1.61 3.67 -13.95
N ARG A 55 0.77 4.22 -13.06
CA ARG A 55 1.15 5.19 -12.01
C ARG A 55 0.29 4.92 -10.78
N LEU A 56 0.92 4.85 -9.61
CA LEU A 56 0.24 4.57 -8.36
C LEU A 56 0.60 5.67 -7.35
N MET A 57 -0.42 6.36 -6.84
CA MET A 57 -0.25 7.18 -5.64
C MET A 57 -0.40 6.27 -4.43
N VAL A 58 0.64 6.18 -3.61
CA VAL A 58 0.60 5.40 -2.37
C VAL A 58 0.24 6.32 -1.22
N GLU A 59 -0.93 6.08 -0.66
CA GLU A 59 -1.40 6.71 0.57
C GLU A 59 -1.56 5.65 1.66
N GLY A 60 -1.46 6.06 2.91
CA GLY A 60 -1.73 5.18 4.03
C GLY A 60 -1.00 5.59 5.31
N GLY A 61 -1.17 4.77 6.34
CA GLY A 61 -0.48 4.95 7.62
C GLY A 61 0.97 4.46 7.57
N GLN A 62 1.66 4.68 8.70
CA GLN A 62 3.07 4.36 8.93
C GLN A 62 3.52 3.02 8.32
N ALA A 63 2.73 1.96 8.54
CA ALA A 63 3.03 0.61 8.06
C ALA A 63 3.18 0.50 6.54
N VAL A 64 2.26 1.09 5.77
CA VAL A 64 2.27 1.01 4.30
C VAL A 64 3.43 1.82 3.76
N LEU A 65 3.58 3.07 4.24
CA LEU A 65 4.66 3.96 3.81
C LEU A 65 6.04 3.35 4.13
N THR A 66 6.22 2.78 5.31
CA THR A 66 7.45 2.09 5.70
C THR A 66 7.76 0.92 4.75
N SER A 67 6.76 0.10 4.40
CA SER A 67 6.99 -1.04 3.50
C SER A 67 7.45 -0.62 2.10
N PHE A 68 6.90 0.47 1.56
CA PHE A 68 7.36 1.02 0.28
C PHE A 68 8.77 1.61 0.37
N LEU A 69 9.06 2.39 1.42
CA LEU A 69 10.39 2.97 1.63
C LEU A 69 11.47 1.89 1.77
N GLN A 70 11.20 0.85 2.58
CA GLN A 70 12.12 -0.27 2.79
C GLN A 70 12.32 -1.13 1.54
N SER A 71 11.29 -1.31 0.72
CA SER A 71 11.41 -2.12 -0.50
C SER A 71 12.18 -1.40 -1.61
N GLY A 72 12.34 -0.07 -1.53
CA GLY A 72 12.92 0.74 -2.61
C GLY A 72 12.09 0.73 -3.89
N LEU A 73 10.81 0.36 -3.81
CA LEU A 73 9.89 0.26 -4.95
C LEU A 73 8.99 1.50 -5.03
N TRP A 74 9.63 2.66 -5.09
CA TRP A 74 8.99 3.97 -5.20
C TRP A 74 9.88 4.87 -6.07
N ASP A 75 9.25 5.81 -6.78
CA ASP A 75 9.95 6.72 -7.68
C ASP A 75 9.99 8.16 -7.14
N GLU A 76 8.88 8.61 -6.56
CA GLU A 76 8.71 9.99 -6.05
C GLU A 76 8.12 9.97 -4.63
N PHE A 77 8.50 10.96 -3.83
CA PHE A 77 8.01 11.13 -2.45
C PHE A 77 7.54 12.57 -2.22
N TYR A 78 6.30 12.72 -1.75
CA TYR A 78 5.68 14.02 -1.49
C TYR A 78 5.49 14.21 0.01
N LEU A 79 6.25 15.13 0.61
CA LEU A 79 6.18 15.44 2.03
C LEU A 79 5.39 16.72 2.31
N TYR A 80 4.24 16.58 2.94
CA TYR A 80 3.42 17.69 3.42
C TYR A 80 3.56 17.83 4.93
N ARG A 81 3.84 19.04 5.43
CA ARG A 81 4.05 19.31 6.87
C ARG A 81 3.11 20.40 7.35
N SER A 82 2.44 20.17 8.48
CA SER A 82 1.70 21.20 9.22
C SER A 82 2.64 21.99 10.14
N THR A 83 2.22 23.19 10.56
CA THR A 83 2.83 23.94 11.65
C THR A 83 2.43 23.45 13.03
N ASP A 84 1.39 22.61 13.11
CA ASP A 84 0.90 22.07 14.37
C ASP A 84 1.83 20.99 14.93
N VAL A 85 1.93 20.95 16.26
CA VAL A 85 2.72 19.95 16.99
C VAL A 85 1.77 18.90 17.57
N ILE A 86 1.92 17.64 17.15
CA ILE A 86 1.09 16.51 17.63
C ILE A 86 1.52 16.07 19.05
N GLY A 87 2.80 16.23 19.40
CA GLY A 87 3.37 15.82 20.70
C GLY A 87 3.74 14.33 20.75
N GLU A 88 4.17 13.86 21.93
CA GLU A 88 4.74 12.51 22.12
C GLU A 88 3.77 11.36 21.85
N ALA A 89 2.46 11.60 21.93
CA ALA A 89 1.44 10.60 21.61
C ALA A 89 1.19 10.46 20.10
N GLY A 90 1.91 11.22 19.26
CA GLY A 90 1.83 11.12 17.81
C GLY A 90 2.33 9.77 17.29
N LEU A 91 1.84 9.40 16.10
CA LEU A 91 2.37 8.27 15.35
C LEU A 91 3.43 8.78 14.38
N ASP A 92 4.56 8.09 14.27
CA ASP A 92 5.55 8.42 13.26
C ASP A 92 4.98 8.21 11.84
N ALA A 93 5.40 9.05 10.91
CA ALA A 93 4.99 8.95 9.51
C ALA A 93 5.57 7.69 8.82
N ALA A 94 6.75 7.23 9.24
CA ALA A 94 7.36 5.95 8.88
C ALA A 94 8.14 5.39 10.07
N ALA A 95 8.37 4.08 10.12
CA ALA A 95 8.99 3.41 11.26
C ALA A 95 10.45 3.80 11.50
N ASP A 96 11.13 4.33 10.48
CA ASP A 96 12.50 4.79 10.59
C ASP A 96 12.66 6.12 9.82
N PRO A 97 12.90 7.24 10.53
CA PRO A 97 13.14 8.54 9.90
C PRO A 97 14.33 8.57 8.95
N SER A 98 15.30 7.64 9.07
CA SER A 98 16.43 7.55 8.15
C SER A 98 16.04 7.04 6.75
N LEU A 99 14.89 6.38 6.64
CA LEU A 99 14.30 5.97 5.36
C LEU A 99 13.61 7.13 4.64
N MET A 100 13.35 8.25 5.33
CA MET A 100 12.72 9.41 4.71
C MET A 100 13.70 10.06 3.72
N PRO A 101 13.29 10.25 2.46
CA PRO A 101 14.08 11.01 1.50
C PRO A 101 14.33 12.42 2.02
N ARG A 102 15.55 12.93 1.81
CA ARG A 102 15.96 14.29 2.20
C ARG A 102 15.66 15.29 1.11
#